data_AF-A0A4Q9PDA2-F1
#
_entry.id   AF-A0A4Q9PDA2-F1
#
_cell.length_a   1.000
_cell.length_b   1.000
_cell.length_c   1.000
_cell.angle_alpha   90.00
_cell.angle_beta   90.00
_cell.angle_gamma   90.00
#
_symmetry.space_group_name_H-M   'P 1'
#
loop_
_entity.id
_entity.type
_entity.pdbx_description
1 polymer ?
#
loop_
_entity_poly.entity_id
_entity_poly.type
_entity_poly.pdbx_seq_one_letter_code
_entity_poly.pdbx_strand_id
1 'polypeptide(L)'
;NSSPANKAAVHKRIAAAVIPTLFALDGATAGDRVKGRIAALITTYRSYACNVTSTGRGVQKNHILEGQDSPEDISEDGTTAGWIASVPRDGPDHDTPERARNIWEQVEQEWPFFPRLHRL
;
A
#
# COMPACT_ATOMS: atom_id res chain seq x y z
N ASN A 1 9.70 -5.80 19.87
CA ASN A 1 9.87 -7.24 19.56
C ASN A 1 8.71 -7.77 18.71
N SER A 2 8.75 -7.56 17.39
CA SER A 2 7.87 -8.28 16.46
C SER A 2 8.73 -9.22 15.63
N SER A 3 9.01 -10.41 16.19
CA SER A 3 9.80 -11.44 15.51
C SER A 3 9.16 -11.84 14.17
N PRO A 4 9.93 -12.27 13.15
CA PRO A 4 9.41 -12.67 11.83
C PRO A 4 8.29 -13.72 11.90
N ALA A 5 8.35 -14.61 12.90
CA ALA A 5 7.32 -15.61 13.18
C ALA A 5 5.93 -15.00 13.46
N ASN A 6 5.87 -13.82 14.09
CA ASN A 6 4.59 -13.15 14.37
C ASN A 6 3.94 -12.63 13.08
N LYS A 7 4.73 -12.07 12.13
CA LYS A 7 4.20 -11.57 10.85
C LYS A 7 3.63 -12.72 10.01
N ALA A 8 4.35 -13.84 9.92
CA ALA A 8 3.87 -15.03 9.21
C ALA A 8 2.59 -15.61 9.85
N ALA A 9 2.52 -15.65 11.19
CA ALA A 9 1.32 -16.08 11.89
C ALA A 9 0.12 -15.16 11.62
N VAL A 10 0.32 -13.84 11.54
CA VAL A 10 -0.72 -12.87 11.17
C VAL A 10 -1.22 -13.11 9.75
N HIS A 11 -0.35 -13.30 8.77
CA HIS A 11 -0.77 -13.58 7.39
C HIS A 11 -1.57 -14.88 7.30
N LYS A 12 -1.20 -15.93 8.04
CA LYS A 12 -1.98 -17.17 8.11
C LYS A 12 -3.36 -16.97 8.74
N ARG A 13 -3.47 -16.17 9.80
CA ARG A 13 -4.78 -15.83 10.40
C ARG A 13 -5.68 -15.06 9.44
N ILE A 14 -5.12 -14.09 8.71
CA ILE A 14 -5.85 -13.36 7.67
C ILE A 14 -6.25 -14.32 6.54
N ALA A 15 -5.36 -15.22 6.12
CA ALA A 15 -5.65 -16.21 5.09
C ALA A 15 -6.80 -17.16 5.47
N ALA A 16 -6.83 -17.60 6.74
CA ALA A 16 -7.93 -18.43 7.25
C ALA A 16 -9.30 -17.71 7.18
N ALA A 17 -9.33 -16.39 7.32
CA ALA A 17 -10.57 -15.60 7.25
C ALA A 17 -10.97 -15.22 5.81
N VAL A 18 -10.00 -14.88 4.95
CA VAL A 18 -10.26 -14.30 3.63
C VAL A 18 -10.30 -15.35 2.51
N ILE A 19 -9.54 -16.44 2.65
CA ILE A 19 -9.46 -17.54 1.68
C ILE A 19 -9.51 -18.92 2.39
N PRO A 20 -10.58 -19.21 3.15
CA PRO A 20 -10.68 -20.40 3.99
C PRO A 20 -10.55 -21.71 3.20
N THR A 21 -11.05 -21.74 1.96
CA THR A 21 -10.94 -22.91 1.07
C THR A 21 -9.50 -23.21 0.72
N LEU A 22 -8.70 -22.21 0.31
CA LEU A 22 -7.28 -22.41 0.01
C LEU A 22 -6.48 -22.74 1.28
N PHE A 23 -6.83 -22.10 2.41
CA PHE A 23 -6.17 -22.32 3.69
C PHE A 23 -6.37 -23.74 4.22
N ALA A 24 -7.55 -24.33 4.00
CA ALA A 24 -7.83 -25.72 4.37
C ALA A 24 -7.02 -26.74 3.55
N LEU A 25 -6.62 -26.39 2.31
CA LEU A 25 -5.73 -27.21 1.49
C LEU A 25 -4.27 -27.00 1.86
N ASP A 26 -3.81 -25.75 1.87
CA ASP A 26 -2.43 -25.39 2.20
C ASP A 26 -2.37 -24.01 2.87
N GLY A 27 -2.27 -24.04 4.20
CA GLY A 27 -2.17 -22.83 5.02
C GLY A 27 -0.87 -22.05 4.84
N ALA A 28 0.21 -22.66 4.34
CA ALA A 28 1.46 -21.94 4.05
C ALA A 28 1.29 -21.13 2.75
N THR A 29 0.87 -21.78 1.66
CA THR A 29 0.61 -21.11 0.37
C THR A 29 -0.46 -20.04 0.50
N ALA A 30 -1.53 -20.29 1.27
CA ALA A 30 -2.55 -19.29 1.53
C ALA A 30 -2.00 -18.07 2.30
N GLY A 31 -1.13 -18.29 3.29
CA GLY A 31 -0.44 -17.22 4.01
C GLY A 31 0.47 -16.38 3.11
N ASP A 32 1.25 -17.02 2.23
CA ASP A 32 2.13 -16.33 1.28
C ASP A 32 1.34 -15.53 0.24
N ARG A 33 0.19 -16.06 -0.20
CA ARG A 33 -0.71 -15.33 -1.11
C ARG A 33 -1.26 -14.05 -0.47
N VAL A 34 -1.62 -14.09 0.81
CA VAL A 34 -2.03 -12.90 1.56
C VAL A 34 -0.87 -11.92 1.72
N LYS A 35 0.32 -12.40 2.08
CA LYS A 35 1.54 -11.58 2.17
C LYS A 35 1.79 -10.83 0.85
N GLY A 36 1.76 -11.53 -0.27
CA GLY A 36 1.97 -10.95 -1.60
C GLY A 36 0.90 -9.92 -1.96
N ARG A 37 -0.37 -10.17 -1.60
CA ARG A 37 -1.45 -9.19 -1.82
C ARG A 37 -1.29 -7.93 -0.98
N ILE A 38 -0.90 -8.05 0.29
CA ILE A 38 -0.63 -6.90 1.15
C ILE A 38 0.54 -6.09 0.60
N ALA A 39 1.63 -6.75 0.20
CA ALA A 39 2.78 -6.07 -0.42
C ALA A 39 2.38 -5.33 -1.70
N ALA A 40 1.60 -5.97 -2.58
CA ALA A 40 1.10 -5.33 -3.80
C ALA A 40 0.24 -4.09 -3.49
N LEU A 41 -0.68 -4.16 -2.51
CA LEU A 41 -1.50 -3.02 -2.10
C LEU A 41 -0.66 -1.86 -1.59
N ILE A 42 0.36 -2.15 -0.76
CA ILE A 42 1.29 -1.14 -0.25
C ILE A 42 2.08 -0.50 -1.40
N THR A 43 2.59 -1.30 -2.34
CA THR A 43 3.34 -0.79 -3.50
C THR A 43 2.47 0.07 -4.41
N THR A 44 1.26 -0.37 -4.74
CA THR A 44 0.30 0.41 -5.54
C THR A 44 -0.02 1.74 -4.87
N TYR A 45 -0.30 1.71 -3.56
CA TYR A 45 -0.53 2.93 -2.80
C TYR A 45 0.67 3.86 -2.81
N ARG A 46 1.89 3.35 -2.57
CA ARG A 46 3.11 4.15 -2.64
C ARG A 46 3.28 4.82 -4.00
N SER A 47 2.98 4.12 -5.10
CA SER A 47 3.06 4.71 -6.44
C SER A 47 2.08 5.88 -6.61
N TYR A 48 0.83 5.72 -6.17
CA TYR A 48 -0.17 6.79 -6.26
C TYR A 48 0.15 7.95 -5.31
N ALA A 49 0.60 7.64 -4.10
CA ALA A 49 1.05 8.60 -3.10
C ALA A 49 2.20 9.47 -3.60
N CYS A 50 3.23 8.86 -4.20
CA CYS A 50 4.36 9.56 -4.81
C CYS A 50 3.91 10.46 -5.97
N ASN A 51 2.87 10.10 -6.71
CA ASN A 51 2.33 10.95 -7.78
C ASN A 51 1.63 12.20 -7.22
N VAL A 52 0.95 12.08 -6.08
CA VAL A 52 0.32 13.23 -5.39
C VAL A 52 1.39 14.19 -4.85
N THR A 53 2.56 13.70 -4.42
CA THR A 53 3.62 14.52 -3.80
C THR A 53 4.76 14.96 -4.69
N SER A 54 5.06 14.25 -5.78
CA SER A 54 6.12 14.64 -6.73
C SER A 54 5.68 15.81 -7.60
N THR A 55 5.59 16.98 -6.96
CA THR A 55 5.50 18.28 -7.61
C THR A 55 6.82 18.58 -8.32
N GLY A 56 6.99 18.12 -9.57
CA GLY A 56 8.01 18.70 -10.46
C GLY A 56 8.65 17.84 -11.57
N ARG A 57 8.45 16.53 -11.64
CA ARG A 57 8.95 15.72 -12.77
C ARG A 57 7.85 14.84 -13.32
N GLY A 58 7.69 14.88 -14.64
CA GLY A 58 6.57 14.28 -15.37
C GLY A 58 6.31 12.81 -14.98
N VAL A 59 5.03 12.45 -15.05
CA VAL A 59 4.47 11.13 -14.80
C VAL A 59 5.26 10.07 -15.57
N GLN A 60 6.17 9.37 -14.90
CA GLN A 60 6.68 8.12 -15.43
C GLN A 60 5.55 7.11 -15.26
N LYS A 61 4.93 6.74 -16.38
CA LYS A 61 4.06 5.56 -16.47
C LYS A 61 4.91 4.36 -16.07
N ASN A 62 4.94 4.07 -14.77
CA ASN A 62 5.63 2.90 -14.27
C ASN A 62 4.76 1.69 -14.59
N HIS A 63 5.14 1.09 -15.71
CA HIS A 63 5.07 -0.33 -15.98
C HIS A 63 4.83 -1.12 -14.69
N ILE A 64 3.72 -1.84 -14.64
CA ILE A 64 3.45 -2.86 -13.63
C ILE A 64 4.63 -3.83 -13.71
N LEU A 65 5.64 -3.64 -12.88
CA LEU A 65 6.77 -4.56 -12.77
C LEU A 65 6.24 -5.77 -12.02
N GLU A 66 5.74 -6.73 -12.79
CA GLU A 66 5.72 -8.12 -12.38
C GLU A 66 7.15 -8.52 -12.00
N GLY A 67 7.31 -8.96 -10.75
CA GLY A 67 8.53 -9.63 -10.30
C GLY A 67 9.59 -8.70 -9.71
N GLN A 68 9.42 -8.32 -8.45
CA GLN A 68 10.56 -8.17 -7.55
C GLN A 68 10.21 -8.69 -6.16
N ASP A 69 10.66 -9.92 -5.94
CA ASP A 69 10.79 -10.58 -4.66
C ASP A 69 11.86 -9.81 -3.85
N SER A 70 11.45 -8.82 -3.05
CA SER A 70 12.29 -8.24 -2.00
C SER A 70 11.44 -7.59 -0.92
N PRO A 71 11.30 -8.24 0.26
CA PRO A 71 10.60 -7.68 1.41
C PRO A 71 11.54 -6.79 2.25
N GLU A 72 12.43 -6.04 1.60
CA GLU A 72 13.40 -5.16 2.25
C GLU A 72 13.15 -3.73 1.78
N ASP A 73 12.15 -3.07 2.39
CA ASP A 73 12.29 -1.72 2.97
C ASP A 73 10.94 -1.29 3.61
N ILE A 74 10.62 -1.95 4.72
CA ILE A 74 9.76 -1.34 5.74
C ILE A 74 10.74 -1.03 6.86
N SER A 75 11.26 0.20 6.86
CA SER A 75 12.16 0.68 7.89
C SER A 75 11.64 0.30 9.29
N GLU A 76 12.49 -0.33 10.11
CA GLU A 76 12.17 -0.75 11.48
C GLU A 76 11.94 0.42 12.43
N ASP A 77 12.28 1.63 12.00
CA ASP A 77 11.83 2.86 12.64
C ASP A 77 10.48 3.24 12.02
N GLY A 78 9.43 3.34 12.83
CA GLY A 78 8.04 3.64 12.43
C GLY A 78 7.83 5.01 11.76
N THR A 79 8.92 5.59 11.27
CA THR A 79 9.01 6.82 10.53
C THR A 79 8.59 6.57 9.09
N THR A 80 7.29 6.41 8.88
CA THR A 80 6.63 6.71 7.58
C THR A 80 6.62 8.23 7.38
N ALA A 81 7.74 8.92 7.64
CA ALA A 81 7.81 10.37 7.57
C ALA A 81 8.30 10.77 6.18
N GLY A 82 7.38 11.37 5.41
CA GLY A 82 7.77 12.28 4.33
C GLY A 82 7.02 12.11 3.01
N TRP A 83 6.37 10.98 2.74
CA TRP A 83 5.93 10.69 1.37
C TRP A 83 4.58 11.29 0.98
N ILE A 84 3.73 11.62 1.97
CA ILE A 84 2.48 12.43 1.84
C ILE A 84 2.43 13.50 2.95
N ALA A 85 3.54 14.16 3.27
CA ALA A 85 3.56 15.14 4.36
C ALA A 85 2.60 16.34 4.14
N SER A 86 2.12 16.55 2.91
CA SER A 86 1.29 17.69 2.52
C SER A 86 -0.20 17.37 2.38
N VAL A 87 -0.65 16.12 2.58
CA VAL A 87 -2.08 15.77 2.55
C VAL A 87 -2.47 15.11 3.88
N PRO A 88 -3.49 15.64 4.58
CA PRO A 88 -4.00 15.03 5.81
C PRO A 88 -4.50 13.59 5.60
N ARG A 89 -4.51 12.80 6.68
CA ARG A 89 -4.99 11.41 6.69
C ARG A 89 -6.41 11.26 6.15
N ASP A 90 -7.27 12.26 6.31
CA ASP A 90 -8.65 12.25 5.84
C ASP A 90 -8.80 12.51 4.34
N GLY A 91 -7.72 12.96 3.68
CA GLY A 91 -7.67 13.40 2.30
C GLY A 91 -7.28 14.87 2.20
N PRO A 92 -7.26 15.43 0.97
CA PRO A 92 -6.90 16.81 0.73
C PRO A 92 -7.92 17.77 1.33
N ASP A 93 -7.40 18.84 1.93
CA ASP A 93 -8.15 19.92 2.57
C ASP A 93 -7.97 21.26 1.82
N HIS A 94 -8.45 22.35 2.43
CA HIS A 94 -8.36 23.69 1.87
C HIS A 94 -6.92 24.22 1.77
N ASP A 95 -6.00 23.69 2.59
CA ASP A 95 -4.57 24.02 2.56
C ASP A 95 -3.80 23.18 1.53
N THR A 96 -4.43 22.12 0.99
CA THR A 96 -3.84 21.28 -0.04
C THR A 96 -3.80 22.01 -1.39
N PRO A 97 -2.64 22.07 -2.09
CA PRO A 97 -2.53 22.70 -3.40
C PRO A 97 -3.54 22.14 -4.42
N GLU A 98 -4.13 23.00 -5.24
CA GLU A 98 -5.16 22.62 -6.23
C GLU A 98 -4.69 21.48 -7.17
N ARG A 99 -3.42 21.50 -7.58
CA ARG A 99 -2.84 20.41 -8.37
C ARG A 99 -2.85 19.07 -7.63
N ALA A 100 -2.53 19.05 -6.34
CA ALA A 100 -2.54 17.84 -5.54
C ALA A 100 -3.98 17.31 -5.34
N ARG A 101 -4.95 18.23 -5.19
CA ARG A 101 -6.40 17.90 -5.23
C ARG A 101 -6.81 17.25 -6.54
N ASN A 102 -6.42 17.82 -7.68
CA ASN A 102 -6.78 17.28 -9.00
C ASN A 102 -6.17 15.89 -9.24
N ILE A 103 -4.91 15.66 -8.83
CA ILE A 103 -4.28 14.33 -8.93
C ILE A 103 -4.95 13.36 -7.97
N TRP A 104 -5.29 13.80 -6.74
CA TRP A 104 -6.03 12.98 -5.79
C TRP A 104 -7.36 12.50 -6.36
N GLU A 105 -8.16 13.40 -6.94
CA GLU A 105 -9.43 13.05 -7.59
C GLU A 105 -9.23 12.05 -8.73
N GLN A 106 -8.19 12.22 -9.55
CA GLN A 106 -7.86 11.25 -10.61
C GLN A 106 -7.50 9.88 -10.03
N VAL A 107 -6.68 9.83 -8.99
CA VAL A 107 -6.30 8.60 -8.31
C VAL A 107 -7.50 7.93 -7.67
N GLU A 108 -8.43 8.69 -7.09
CA GLU A 108 -9.66 8.16 -6.52
C GLU A 108 -10.56 7.53 -7.58
N GLN A 109 -10.61 8.11 -8.79
CA GLN A 109 -11.32 7.52 -9.93
C GLN A 109 -10.64 6.23 -10.44
N GLU A 110 -9.31 6.23 -10.55
CA GLU A 110 -8.54 5.06 -11.04
C GLU A 110 -8.48 3.93 -10.00
N TRP A 111 -8.41 4.28 -8.71
CA TRP A 111 -8.29 3.34 -7.60
C TRP A 111 -9.09 3.83 -6.38
N PRO A 112 -10.41 3.53 -6.31
CA PRO A 112 -11.30 3.99 -5.24
C PRO A 112 -10.92 3.54 -3.82
N PHE A 113 -10.03 2.56 -3.69
CA PHE A 113 -9.51 2.12 -2.40
C PHE A 113 -8.44 3.07 -1.84
N PHE A 114 -7.92 3.99 -2.65
CA PHE A 114 -6.84 4.91 -2.28
C PHE A 114 -7.17 5.77 -1.05
N PRO A 115 -8.31 6.49 -0.95
CA PRO A 115 -8.61 7.30 0.23
C PRO A 115 -8.77 6.44 1.49
N ARG A 116 -9.36 5.25 1.33
CA ARG A 116 -9.54 4.31 2.44
C ARG A 116 -8.20 3.79 2.96
N LEU A 117 -7.24 3.51 2.07
CA LEU A 117 -5.93 3.03 2.48
C LEU A 117 -5.06 4.16 3.03
N HIS A 118 -5.19 5.39 2.51
CA HIS A 118 -4.53 6.57 3.07
C HIS A 118 -4.94 6.84 4.53
N ARG A 119 -6.19 6.52 4.87
CA ARG A 119 -6.75 6.63 6.22
C ARG A 119 -6.31 5.53 7.19
N LEU A 120 -5.59 4.49 6.77
CA LEU A 120 -5.14 3.41 7.67
C LEU A 120 -3.80 3.78 8.30
#